data_AF-A0A534MUR2-F1
#
_entry.id   AF-A0A534MUR2-F1
#
_cell.length_a   1.000
_cell.length_b   1.000
_cell.length_c   1.000
_cell.angle_alpha   90.00
_cell.angle_beta   90.00
_cell.angle_gamma   90.00
#
_symmetry.space_group_name_H-M   'P 1'
#
loop_
_entity.id
_entity.type
_entity.pdbx_description
1 polymer ?
#
loop_
_entity_poly.entity_id
_entity_poly.type
_entity_poly.pdbx_seq_one_letter_code
_entity_poly.pdbx_strand_id
1 'polypeptide(L)'
;KGIAERFGAIRRGLTVGEGDLRSLEIRFANTPIYDEAVREALLLHADFDRVREIVHKIRGGEIEVVIHRSEETPTPLAYPILRRYVEAPELFSPEAEREEILNRMRLHLSSEPVHLLCFECGHFHEEVRIGEMPDHPECAKCKSRLLTVLGWAAWTVRDAYAKRARKLDLTDEERKLLTRAKQVADLVAVYGKRAVYANSVYGVGPTTASKILAKMQDTEKEFLNDLFEAKLKYVTTRPYWNAPQAKPKLY
;
A
#
# COMPACT_ATOMS: atom_id res chain seq x y z
N LYS A 1 -26.90 -8.68 -10.12
CA LYS A 1 -26.76 -7.73 -11.26
C LYS A 1 -27.13 -8.37 -12.59
N GLY A 2 -26.48 -9.45 -13.04
CA GLY A 2 -26.72 -10.04 -14.36
C GLY A 2 -28.17 -10.43 -14.65
N ILE A 3 -28.88 -10.99 -13.67
CA ILE A 3 -30.32 -11.29 -13.80
C ILE A 3 -31.15 -10.02 -14.02
N ALA A 4 -30.94 -8.96 -13.23
CA ALA A 4 -31.65 -7.70 -13.38
C ALA A 4 -31.43 -7.05 -14.75
N GLU A 5 -30.23 -7.20 -15.35
CA GLU A 5 -29.95 -6.75 -16.72
C GLU A 5 -30.66 -7.60 -17.79
N ARG A 6 -30.82 -8.91 -17.55
CA ARG A 6 -31.57 -9.81 -18.44
C ARG A 6 -33.07 -9.52 -18.41
N PHE A 7 -33.61 -9.18 -17.23
CA PHE A 7 -35.00 -8.75 -17.04
C PHE A 7 -35.26 -7.31 -17.49
N GLY A 8 -34.24 -6.56 -17.88
CA GLY A 8 -34.37 -5.17 -18.33
C GLY A 8 -34.59 -4.15 -17.21
N ALA A 9 -34.53 -4.57 -15.94
CA ALA A 9 -34.62 -3.68 -14.78
C ALA A 9 -33.36 -2.80 -14.63
N ILE A 10 -32.23 -3.24 -15.17
CA ILE A 10 -30.99 -2.46 -15.26
C ILE A 10 -30.52 -2.44 -16.72
N ARG A 11 -30.05 -1.27 -17.18
CA ARG A 11 -29.46 -1.15 -18.51
C ARG A 11 -28.18 -2.00 -18.61
N ARG A 12 -28.10 -2.83 -19.65
CA ARG A 12 -26.91 -3.65 -19.92
C ARG A 12 -25.65 -2.77 -20.03
N GLY A 13 -24.58 -3.21 -19.38
CA GLY A 13 -23.29 -2.51 -19.40
C GLY A 13 -23.21 -1.31 -18.45
N LEU A 14 -24.24 -1.07 -17.62
CA LEU A 14 -24.17 -0.06 -16.58
C LEU A 14 -23.14 -0.47 -15.52
N THR A 15 -22.13 0.36 -15.29
CA THR A 15 -21.23 0.22 -14.16
C THR A 15 -21.96 0.67 -12.90
N VAL A 16 -22.07 -0.22 -11.92
CA VAL A 16 -22.75 0.03 -10.64
C VAL A 16 -21.67 0.04 -9.57
N GLY A 17 -21.62 1.09 -8.75
CA GLY A 17 -20.67 1.19 -7.63
C GLY A 17 -20.94 0.12 -6.56
N GLU A 18 -19.94 -0.20 -5.72
CA GLU A 18 -20.05 -1.24 -4.69
C GLU A 18 -21.22 -1.03 -3.71
N GLY A 19 -21.48 0.22 -3.32
CA GLY A 19 -22.59 0.55 -2.42
C GLY A 19 -23.95 0.24 -3.03
N ASP A 20 -24.16 0.59 -4.31
CA ASP A 20 -25.40 0.30 -5.02
C ASP A 20 -25.56 -1.19 -5.33
N LEU A 21 -24.46 -1.93 -5.57
CA LEU A 21 -24.51 -3.37 -5.76
C LEU A 21 -25.07 -4.10 -4.54
N ARG A 22 -24.65 -3.70 -3.33
CA ARG A 22 -25.17 -4.26 -2.07
C ARG A 22 -26.65 -3.93 -1.86
N SER A 23 -27.12 -2.79 -2.39
CA SER A 23 -28.53 -2.41 -2.29
C SER A 23 -29.46 -3.22 -3.21
N LEU A 24 -28.94 -3.94 -4.21
CA LEU A 24 -29.76 -4.68 -5.17
C LEU A 24 -30.57 -5.80 -4.53
N GLU A 25 -30.01 -6.46 -3.51
CA GLU A 25 -30.72 -7.50 -2.74
C GLU A 25 -31.98 -6.93 -2.10
N ILE A 26 -31.87 -5.76 -1.46
CA ILE A 26 -32.99 -5.08 -0.81
C ILE A 26 -33.97 -4.53 -1.86
N ARG A 27 -33.46 -3.91 -2.93
CA ARG A 27 -34.30 -3.28 -3.98
C ARG A 27 -35.12 -4.28 -4.79
N PHE A 28 -34.60 -5.48 -4.98
CA PHE A 28 -35.29 -6.55 -5.71
C PHE A 28 -35.89 -7.62 -4.79
N ALA A 29 -35.89 -7.39 -3.46
CA ALA A 29 -36.54 -8.29 -2.52
C ALA A 29 -38.02 -8.51 -2.92
N ASN A 30 -38.46 -9.76 -2.86
CA ASN A 30 -39.82 -10.17 -3.25
C ASN A 30 -40.17 -9.88 -4.72
N THR A 31 -39.17 -9.87 -5.61
CA THR A 31 -39.40 -9.77 -7.05
C THR A 31 -38.92 -11.04 -7.77
N PRO A 32 -39.46 -11.36 -8.96
CA PRO A 32 -38.98 -12.49 -9.76
C PRO A 32 -37.48 -12.41 -10.11
N ILE A 33 -36.91 -11.20 -10.09
CA ILE A 33 -35.48 -10.97 -10.30
C ILE A 33 -34.66 -11.57 -9.17
N TYR A 34 -35.13 -11.45 -7.92
CA TYR A 34 -34.49 -12.07 -6.77
C TYR A 34 -34.64 -13.58 -6.81
N ASP A 35 -35.87 -14.08 -7.06
CA ASP A 35 -36.15 -15.52 -7.10
C ASP A 35 -35.32 -16.23 -8.17
N GLU A 36 -35.22 -15.66 -9.38
CA GLU A 36 -34.40 -16.23 -10.45
C GLU A 36 -32.90 -16.09 -10.15
N ALA A 37 -32.46 -15.03 -9.48
CA ALA A 37 -31.06 -14.92 -9.06
C ALA A 37 -30.67 -15.99 -8.06
N VAL A 38 -31.53 -16.27 -7.08
CA VAL A 38 -31.31 -17.35 -6.12
C VAL A 38 -31.36 -18.70 -6.83
N ARG A 39 -32.37 -18.94 -7.67
CA ARG A 39 -32.50 -20.19 -8.43
C ARG A 39 -31.28 -20.46 -9.33
N GLU A 40 -30.84 -19.47 -10.11
CA GLU A 40 -29.67 -19.59 -10.99
C GLU A 40 -28.39 -19.83 -10.17
N ALA A 41 -28.20 -19.11 -9.06
CA ALA A 41 -27.05 -19.31 -8.18
C ALA A 41 -27.02 -20.72 -7.58
N LEU A 42 -28.17 -21.23 -7.10
CA LEU A 42 -28.27 -22.58 -6.55
C LEU A 42 -28.09 -23.67 -7.62
N LEU A 43 -28.49 -23.40 -8.86
CA LEU A 43 -28.36 -24.37 -9.96
C LEU A 43 -26.96 -24.42 -10.56
N LEU A 44 -26.32 -23.26 -10.75
CA LEU A 44 -25.04 -23.15 -11.46
C LEU A 44 -23.82 -23.11 -10.54
N HIS A 45 -23.99 -22.73 -9.27
CA HIS A 45 -22.87 -22.47 -8.35
C HIS A 45 -22.94 -23.27 -7.05
N ALA A 46 -23.94 -24.15 -6.86
CA ALA A 46 -24.04 -25.02 -5.70
C ALA A 46 -24.23 -26.49 -6.11
N ASP A 47 -23.47 -27.39 -5.47
CA ASP A 47 -23.60 -28.84 -5.61
C ASP A 47 -23.87 -29.45 -4.22
N PHE A 48 -25.14 -29.47 -3.84
CA PHE A 48 -25.55 -29.95 -2.52
C PHE A 48 -25.38 -31.46 -2.36
N ASP A 49 -25.55 -32.22 -3.43
CA ASP A 49 -25.47 -33.68 -3.38
C ASP A 49 -24.03 -34.12 -3.11
N ARG A 50 -23.05 -33.51 -3.79
CA ARG A 50 -21.63 -33.78 -3.56
C ARG A 50 -21.17 -33.33 -2.17
N VAL A 51 -21.65 -32.18 -1.69
CA VAL A 51 -21.33 -31.73 -0.33
C VAL A 51 -21.87 -32.73 0.71
N ARG A 52 -23.10 -33.23 0.55
CA ARG A 52 -23.65 -34.26 1.46
C ARG A 52 -22.81 -35.54 1.42
N GLU A 53 -22.38 -35.97 0.24
CA GLU A 53 -21.51 -37.14 0.08
C GLU A 53 -20.20 -36.97 0.86
N ILE A 54 -19.52 -35.83 0.71
CA ILE A 54 -18.26 -35.52 1.41
C ILE A 54 -18.48 -35.56 2.93
N VAL A 55 -19.54 -34.93 3.43
CA VAL A 55 -19.84 -34.92 4.88
C VAL A 55 -20.14 -36.34 5.40
N HIS A 56 -20.85 -37.17 4.63
CA HIS A 56 -21.09 -38.56 5.01
C HIS A 56 -19.79 -39.38 5.06
N LYS A 57 -18.89 -39.19 4.10
CA LYS A 57 -17.58 -39.85 4.07
C LYS A 57 -16.69 -39.43 5.24
N ILE A 58 -16.72 -38.16 5.63
CA ILE A 58 -16.05 -37.67 6.84
C ILE A 58 -16.63 -38.36 8.08
N ARG A 59 -17.96 -38.40 8.22
CA ARG A 59 -18.62 -39.05 9.37
C ARG A 59 -18.37 -40.57 9.41
N GLY A 60 -18.26 -41.20 8.24
CA GLY A 60 -17.98 -42.63 8.09
C GLY A 60 -16.51 -43.00 8.29
N GLY A 61 -15.61 -42.02 8.43
CA GLY A 61 -14.17 -42.26 8.58
C GLY A 61 -13.43 -42.60 7.28
N GLU A 62 -14.11 -42.53 6.12
CA GLU A 62 -13.47 -42.68 4.80
C GLU A 62 -12.59 -41.48 4.45
N ILE A 63 -12.95 -40.29 4.93
CA ILE A 63 -12.15 -39.06 4.81
C ILE A 63 -11.67 -38.67 6.20
N GLU A 64 -10.37 -38.72 6.42
CA GLU A 64 -9.75 -38.22 7.64
C GLU A 64 -9.61 -36.69 7.59
N VAL A 65 -9.93 -36.03 8.71
CA VAL A 65 -9.75 -34.58 8.87
C VAL A 65 -8.61 -34.35 9.85
N VAL A 66 -7.50 -33.84 9.35
CA VAL A 66 -6.29 -33.56 10.14
C VAL A 66 -6.13 -32.05 10.34
N ILE A 67 -5.79 -31.65 11.56
CA ILE A 67 -5.49 -30.26 11.90
C ILE A 67 -3.97 -30.07 11.85
N HIS A 68 -3.51 -29.21 10.94
CA HIS A 68 -2.12 -28.76 10.90
C HIS A 68 -2.05 -27.31 11.36
N ARG A 69 -1.18 -27.03 12.34
CA ARG A 69 -0.90 -25.67 12.84
C ARG A 69 0.50 -25.28 12.41
N SER A 70 0.61 -24.14 11.74
CA SER A 70 1.89 -23.51 11.45
C SER A 70 2.03 -22.25 12.29
N GLU A 71 3.14 -22.11 13.00
CA GLU A 71 3.37 -21.02 13.96
C GLU A 71 4.03 -19.80 13.31
N GLU A 72 4.93 -20.01 12.34
CA GLU A 72 5.75 -18.93 11.77
C GLU A 72 5.24 -18.43 10.42
N THR A 73 4.92 -19.33 9.49
CA THR A 73 4.54 -18.98 8.11
C THR A 73 3.38 -19.84 7.59
N PRO A 74 2.49 -19.31 6.74
CA PRO A 74 1.46 -20.13 6.10
C PRO A 74 2.05 -21.28 5.29
N THR A 75 1.35 -22.41 5.25
CA THR A 75 1.74 -23.53 4.38
C THR A 75 1.66 -23.11 2.90
N PRO A 76 2.37 -23.81 1.99
CA PRO A 76 2.28 -23.52 0.54
C PRO A 76 0.86 -23.55 -0.03
N LEU A 77 -0.05 -24.30 0.58
CA LEU A 77 -1.48 -24.34 0.21
C LEU A 77 -2.28 -23.18 0.81
N ALA A 78 -1.97 -22.77 2.03
CA ALA A 78 -2.66 -21.67 2.71
C ALA A 78 -2.21 -20.30 2.19
N TYR A 79 -0.93 -20.15 1.82
CA TYR A 79 -0.34 -18.88 1.43
C TYR A 79 -1.10 -18.17 0.29
N PRO A 80 -1.43 -18.81 -0.86
CA PRO A 80 -2.15 -18.14 -1.95
C PRO A 80 -3.56 -17.65 -1.53
N ILE A 81 -4.20 -18.37 -0.62
CA ILE A 81 -5.52 -18.00 -0.08
C ILE A 81 -5.37 -16.77 0.81
N LEU A 82 -4.47 -16.83 1.80
CA LEU A 82 -4.26 -15.73 2.74
C LEU A 82 -3.72 -14.47 2.06
N ARG A 83 -2.85 -14.62 1.05
CA ARG A 83 -2.28 -13.51 0.28
C ARG A 83 -3.34 -12.57 -0.31
N ARG A 84 -4.54 -13.10 -0.62
CA ARG A 84 -5.64 -12.31 -1.18
C ARG A 84 -6.39 -11.46 -0.15
N TYR A 85 -6.36 -11.86 1.12
CA TYR A 85 -7.23 -11.29 2.16
C TYR A 85 -6.47 -10.52 3.25
N VAL A 86 -5.14 -10.61 3.28
CA VAL A 86 -4.32 -9.88 4.24
C VAL A 86 -3.84 -8.57 3.63
N GLU A 87 -3.78 -7.50 4.44
CA GLU A 87 -3.36 -6.16 4.01
C GLU A 87 -1.87 -6.09 3.64
N ALA A 88 -1.03 -6.94 4.24
CA ALA A 88 0.41 -7.01 4.03
C ALA A 88 0.86 -8.47 3.85
N PRO A 89 0.50 -9.13 2.72
CA PRO A 89 0.89 -10.51 2.44
C PRO A 89 2.41 -10.72 2.40
N GLU A 90 3.15 -9.64 2.18
CA GLU A 90 4.59 -9.56 2.23
C GLU A 90 5.21 -9.95 3.59
N LEU A 91 4.43 -9.92 4.69
CA LEU A 91 4.91 -10.29 6.02
C LEU A 91 5.23 -11.79 6.17
N PHE A 92 4.62 -12.61 5.34
CA PHE A 92 4.72 -14.07 5.42
C PHE A 92 4.92 -14.69 4.03
N SER A 93 5.42 -13.90 3.08
CA SER A 93 5.78 -14.37 1.75
C SER A 93 6.97 -15.32 1.81
N PRO A 94 6.92 -16.47 1.11
CA PRO A 94 8.09 -17.33 0.95
C PRO A 94 9.30 -16.54 0.42
N GLU A 95 10.52 -16.94 0.78
CA GLU A 95 11.74 -16.28 0.30
C GLU A 95 11.83 -16.26 -1.23
N ALA A 96 11.32 -17.30 -1.89
CA ALA A 96 11.26 -17.39 -3.35
C ALA A 96 10.44 -16.25 -4.00
N GLU A 97 9.43 -15.71 -3.32
CA GLU A 97 8.62 -14.60 -3.82
C GLU A 97 9.20 -13.23 -3.44
N ARG A 98 10.16 -13.18 -2.51
CA ARG A 98 10.75 -11.94 -2.02
C ARG A 98 11.39 -11.15 -3.15
N GLU A 99 12.04 -11.83 -4.09
CA GLU A 99 12.64 -11.17 -5.25
C GLU A 99 11.61 -10.53 -6.19
N GLU A 100 10.50 -11.21 -6.45
CA GLU A 100 9.41 -10.66 -7.27
C GLU A 100 8.76 -9.45 -6.59
N ILE A 101 8.57 -9.52 -5.27
CA ILE A 101 8.03 -8.42 -4.46
C ILE A 101 8.96 -7.21 -4.50
N LEU A 102 10.27 -7.40 -4.31
CA LEU A 102 11.25 -6.31 -4.38
C LEU A 102 11.31 -5.70 -5.78
N ASN A 103 11.24 -6.53 -6.84
CA ASN A 103 11.16 -6.05 -8.21
C ASN A 103 9.90 -5.22 -8.47
N ARG A 104 8.76 -5.64 -7.95
CA ARG A 104 7.50 -4.88 -8.05
C ARG A 104 7.59 -3.56 -7.30
N MET A 105 8.16 -3.55 -6.10
CA MET A 105 8.43 -2.33 -5.33
C MET A 105 9.35 -1.38 -6.10
N ARG A 106 10.42 -1.89 -6.70
CA ARG A 106 11.35 -1.10 -7.54
C ARG A 106 10.62 -0.46 -8.72
N LEU A 107 9.82 -1.23 -9.46
CA LEU A 107 9.06 -0.73 -10.61
C LEU A 107 8.01 0.31 -10.20
N HIS A 108 7.32 0.08 -9.08
CA HIS A 108 6.36 1.02 -8.54
C HIS A 108 7.02 2.36 -8.18
N LEU A 109 8.07 2.32 -7.35
CA LEU A 109 8.80 3.53 -6.96
C LEU A 109 9.40 4.25 -8.17
N SER A 110 9.89 3.52 -9.16
CA SER A 110 10.46 4.13 -10.38
C SER A 110 9.42 4.84 -11.24
N SER A 111 8.17 4.37 -11.24
CA SER A 111 7.07 4.92 -12.05
C SER A 111 6.24 5.97 -11.31
N GLU A 112 6.35 6.04 -9.99
CA GLU A 112 5.61 6.98 -9.16
C GLU A 112 6.05 8.44 -9.45
N PRO A 113 5.11 9.34 -9.77
CA PRO A 113 5.41 10.76 -9.90
C PRO A 113 5.57 11.39 -8.52
N VAL A 114 6.65 12.15 -8.33
CA VAL A 114 6.90 12.90 -7.09
C VAL A 114 7.06 14.39 -7.39
N HIS A 115 6.76 15.22 -6.40
CA HIS A 115 7.06 16.65 -6.47
C HIS A 115 8.38 16.93 -5.77
N LEU A 116 9.21 17.81 -6.33
CA LEU A 116 10.45 18.26 -5.68
C LEU A 116 10.38 19.74 -5.36
N LEU A 117 10.92 20.14 -4.21
CA LEU A 117 11.08 21.55 -3.86
C LEU A 117 12.54 21.84 -3.56
N CYS A 118 13.10 22.82 -4.26
CA CYS A 118 14.45 23.29 -4.02
C CYS A 118 14.49 24.20 -2.78
N PHE A 119 15.25 23.79 -1.77
CA PHE A 119 15.44 24.57 -0.55
C PHE A 119 16.39 25.75 -0.71
N GLU A 120 17.14 25.82 -1.81
CA GLU A 120 18.04 26.93 -2.14
C GLU A 120 17.31 28.10 -2.80
N CYS A 121 16.57 27.84 -3.89
CA CYS A 121 15.93 28.89 -4.69
C CYS A 121 14.39 28.87 -4.67
N GLY A 122 13.78 27.92 -3.96
CA GLY A 122 12.32 27.77 -3.86
C GLY A 122 11.62 27.25 -5.12
N HIS A 123 12.35 26.81 -6.14
CA HIS A 123 11.74 26.28 -7.36
C HIS A 123 11.05 24.93 -7.08
N PHE A 124 9.82 24.80 -7.57
CA PHE A 124 8.97 23.63 -7.41
C PHE A 124 8.92 22.85 -8.73
N HIS A 125 9.28 21.58 -8.67
CA HIS A 125 9.25 20.64 -9.80
C HIS A 125 8.04 19.73 -9.63
N GLU A 126 7.18 19.70 -10.65
CA GLU A 126 5.94 18.92 -10.61
C GLU A 126 6.08 17.61 -11.39
N GLU A 127 5.46 16.55 -10.86
CA GLU A 127 5.30 15.24 -11.53
C GLU A 127 6.60 14.64 -12.08
N VAL A 128 7.68 14.74 -11.31
CA VAL A 128 8.98 14.17 -11.67
C VAL A 128 8.93 12.66 -11.44
N ARG A 129 9.19 11.86 -12.47
CA ARG A 129 9.32 10.41 -12.33
C ARG A 129 10.68 10.05 -11.76
N ILE A 130 10.69 9.27 -10.68
CA ILE A 130 11.94 8.85 -10.02
C ILE A 130 12.83 8.06 -11.00
N GLY A 131 12.24 7.18 -11.81
CA GLY A 131 12.99 6.34 -12.77
C GLY A 131 13.82 7.14 -13.77
N GLU A 132 13.31 8.28 -14.24
CA GLU A 132 13.92 9.15 -15.26
C GLU A 132 14.92 10.16 -14.65
N MET A 133 14.98 10.25 -13.33
CA MET A 133 15.87 11.15 -12.61
C MET A 133 17.34 10.68 -12.68
N PRO A 134 18.32 11.60 -12.81
CA PRO A 134 19.74 11.25 -12.68
C PRO A 134 20.07 10.82 -11.24
N ASP A 135 21.18 10.11 -11.05
CA ASP A 135 21.61 9.60 -9.73
C ASP A 135 21.81 10.72 -8.70
N HIS A 136 22.24 11.90 -9.15
CA HIS A 136 22.29 13.11 -8.33
C HIS A 136 21.41 14.19 -8.96
N PRO A 137 20.14 14.31 -8.54
CA PRO A 137 19.24 15.32 -9.07
C PRO A 137 19.67 16.73 -8.66
N GLU A 138 19.54 17.65 -9.63
CA GLU A 138 19.86 19.06 -9.46
C GLU A 138 18.67 19.93 -9.84
N CYS A 139 18.50 21.05 -9.14
CA CYS A 139 17.44 21.98 -9.47
C CYS A 139 17.64 22.55 -10.88
N ALA A 140 16.61 22.46 -11.72
CA ALA A 140 16.65 23.01 -13.09
C ALA A 140 16.94 24.53 -13.11
N LYS A 141 16.58 25.26 -12.04
CA LYS A 141 16.76 26.71 -11.94
C LYS A 141 18.13 27.14 -11.41
N CYS A 142 18.60 26.56 -10.30
CA CYS A 142 19.83 27.02 -9.62
C CYS A 142 20.95 25.97 -9.53
N LYS A 143 20.75 24.76 -10.07
CA LYS A 143 21.69 23.63 -10.02
C LYS A 143 22.05 23.12 -8.62
N SER A 144 21.41 23.63 -7.57
CA SER A 144 21.55 23.10 -6.21
C SER A 144 20.98 21.68 -6.10
N ARG A 145 21.63 20.84 -5.30
CA ARG A 145 21.20 19.48 -4.95
C ARG A 145 20.30 19.43 -3.71
N LEU A 146 20.02 20.57 -3.09
CA LEU A 146 19.12 20.69 -1.93
C LEU A 146 17.65 20.57 -2.37
N LEU A 147 17.26 19.39 -2.83
CA LEU A 147 15.91 19.07 -3.29
C LEU A 147 15.22 18.17 -2.27
N THR A 148 14.09 18.61 -1.73
CA THR A 148 13.23 17.72 -0.93
C THR A 148 12.24 16.98 -1.83
N VAL A 149 11.85 15.77 -1.43
CA VAL A 149 10.85 14.95 -2.11
C VAL A 149 9.53 15.04 -1.35
N LEU A 150 8.46 15.32 -2.08
CA LEU A 150 7.15 15.59 -1.53
C LEU A 150 6.10 14.69 -2.19
N GLY A 151 5.35 13.98 -1.34
CA GLY A 151 4.15 13.23 -1.74
C GLY A 151 2.88 14.07 -1.59
N TRP A 152 1.83 13.48 -1.03
CA TRP A 152 0.51 14.07 -0.81
C TRP A 152 0.45 15.49 -0.18
N ALA A 153 1.44 15.87 0.64
CA ALA A 153 1.49 17.18 1.30
C ALA A 153 2.34 18.23 0.56
N ALA A 154 2.60 18.03 -0.73
CA ALA A 154 3.53 18.88 -1.50
C ALA A 154 3.15 20.36 -1.50
N TRP A 155 1.88 20.67 -1.75
CA TRP A 155 1.37 22.06 -1.76
C TRP A 155 1.51 22.73 -0.40
N THR A 156 1.18 22.03 0.70
CA THR A 156 1.33 22.55 2.06
C THR A 156 2.78 22.92 2.37
N VAL A 157 3.73 22.08 1.97
CA VAL A 157 5.17 22.33 2.18
C VAL A 157 5.65 23.49 1.32
N ARG A 158 5.24 23.54 0.05
CA ARG A 158 5.54 24.64 -0.87
C ARG A 158 5.04 25.97 -0.32
N ASP A 159 3.79 26.01 0.15
CA ASP A 159 3.17 27.23 0.65
C ASP A 159 3.81 27.68 1.97
N ALA A 160 4.12 26.75 2.88
CA ALA A 160 4.90 27.04 4.09
C ALA A 160 6.30 27.59 3.75
N TYR A 161 6.97 27.03 2.75
CA TYR A 161 8.27 27.52 2.29
C TYR A 161 8.16 28.93 1.71
N ALA A 162 7.13 29.20 0.90
CA ALA A 162 6.87 30.53 0.35
C ALA A 162 6.58 31.58 1.44
N LYS A 163 5.81 31.22 2.48
CA LYS A 163 5.60 32.07 3.66
C LYS A 163 6.93 32.39 4.36
N ARG A 164 7.77 31.37 4.58
CA ARG A 164 9.11 31.54 5.16
C ARG A 164 9.97 32.49 4.32
N ALA A 165 9.99 32.32 3.00
CA ALA A 165 10.77 33.16 2.09
C ALA A 165 10.32 34.63 2.11
N ARG A 166 9.03 34.88 2.34
CA ARG A 166 8.45 36.23 2.53
C ARG A 166 8.62 36.78 3.95
N LYS A 167 9.29 36.06 4.85
CA LYS A 167 9.47 36.42 6.27
C LYS A 167 8.14 36.60 7.03
N LEU A 168 7.11 35.86 6.63
CA LEU A 168 5.84 35.82 7.35
C LEU A 168 5.92 34.86 8.53
N ASP A 169 5.05 35.05 9.52
CA ASP A 169 4.96 34.16 10.66
C ASP A 169 4.51 32.75 10.24
N LEU A 170 5.23 31.75 10.76
CA LEU A 170 4.96 30.33 10.54
C LEU A 170 4.36 29.74 11.80
N THR A 171 3.33 28.91 11.63
CA THR A 171 2.79 28.09 12.72
C THR A 171 3.80 27.04 13.17
N ASP A 172 3.62 26.49 14.38
CA ASP A 172 4.48 25.42 14.88
C ASP A 172 4.46 24.16 14.00
N GLU A 173 3.31 23.87 13.39
CA GLU A 173 3.14 22.77 12.44
C GLU A 173 3.93 23.01 11.14
N GLU A 174 3.84 24.22 10.58
CA GLU A 174 4.60 24.61 9.38
C GLU A 174 6.11 24.56 9.63
N ARG A 175 6.58 25.01 10.82
CA ARG A 175 8.00 24.92 11.20
C ARG A 175 8.49 23.48 11.30
N LYS A 176 7.71 22.59 11.92
CA LYS A 176 8.03 21.16 12.03
C LYS A 176 8.10 20.51 10.64
N LEU A 177 7.12 20.82 9.79
CA LEU A 177 7.02 20.28 8.44
C LEU A 177 8.17 20.76 7.53
N LEU A 178 8.56 22.05 7.61
CA LEU A 178 9.73 22.57 6.90
C LEU A 178 11.04 21.98 7.42
N THR A 179 11.18 21.79 8.73
CA THR A 179 12.35 21.12 9.32
C THR A 179 12.49 19.70 8.78
N ARG A 180 11.39 18.93 8.77
CA ARG A 180 11.37 17.56 8.23
C ARG A 180 11.69 17.55 6.73
N ALA A 181 11.10 18.44 5.95
CA ALA A 181 11.37 18.55 4.52
C ALA A 181 12.83 18.94 4.24
N LYS A 182 13.44 19.81 5.06
CA LYS A 182 14.86 20.15 4.97
C LYS A 182 15.77 18.95 5.25
N GLN A 183 15.46 18.13 6.25
CA GLN A 183 16.20 16.89 6.51
C GLN A 183 16.17 15.94 5.31
N VAL A 184 15.04 15.83 4.61
CA VAL A 184 14.95 15.06 3.36
C VAL A 184 15.84 15.69 2.28
N ALA A 185 15.84 17.02 2.14
CA ALA A 185 16.70 17.70 1.17
C ALA A 185 18.19 17.47 1.43
N ASP A 186 18.60 17.41 2.70
CA ASP A 186 19.98 17.09 3.08
C ASP A 186 20.35 15.66 2.69
N LEU A 187 19.43 14.70 2.88
CA LEU A 187 19.64 13.32 2.42
C LEU A 187 19.74 13.22 0.89
N VAL A 188 18.92 13.95 0.14
CA VAL A 188 18.99 13.97 -1.33
C VAL A 188 20.29 14.62 -1.80
N ALA A 189 20.77 15.65 -1.13
CA ALA A 189 22.05 16.26 -1.48
C ALA A 189 23.24 15.28 -1.32
N VAL A 190 23.20 14.41 -0.31
CA VAL A 190 24.26 13.43 -0.03
C VAL A 190 24.10 12.14 -0.83
N TYR A 191 22.93 11.51 -0.77
CA TYR A 191 22.67 10.17 -1.31
C TYR A 191 21.94 10.18 -2.66
N GLY A 192 21.57 11.36 -3.17
CA GLY A 192 20.96 11.52 -4.47
C GLY A 192 19.63 10.78 -4.61
N LYS A 193 19.44 10.15 -5.77
CA LYS A 193 18.25 9.37 -6.16
C LYS A 193 17.90 8.29 -5.14
N ARG A 194 18.87 7.68 -4.45
CA ARG A 194 18.59 6.69 -3.38
C ARG A 194 17.81 7.30 -2.23
N ALA A 195 18.08 8.54 -1.83
CA ALA A 195 17.28 9.22 -0.81
C ALA A 195 15.85 9.52 -1.29
N VAL A 196 15.68 9.74 -2.60
CA VAL A 196 14.37 9.92 -3.22
C VAL A 196 13.55 8.63 -3.15
N TYR A 197 14.15 7.49 -3.51
CA TYR A 197 13.51 6.17 -3.30
C TYR A 197 13.14 5.97 -1.83
N ALA A 198 14.10 6.18 -0.92
CA ALA A 198 13.88 5.91 0.50
C ALA A 198 12.71 6.71 1.09
N ASN A 199 12.60 8.01 0.78
CA ASN A 199 11.52 8.85 1.30
C ASN A 199 10.18 8.71 0.55
N SER A 200 10.17 7.99 -0.58
CA SER A 200 8.93 7.65 -1.30
C SER A 200 8.29 6.37 -0.77
N VAL A 201 9.01 5.58 0.04
CA VAL A 201 8.46 4.38 0.67
C VAL A 201 7.53 4.75 1.83
N TYR A 202 6.32 4.20 1.80
CA TYR A 202 5.34 4.38 2.87
C TYR A 202 5.90 4.00 4.25
N GLY A 203 5.81 4.93 5.20
CA GLY A 203 6.29 4.73 6.56
C GLY A 203 7.76 5.08 6.79
N VAL A 204 8.52 5.38 5.73
CA VAL A 204 9.93 5.76 5.85
C VAL A 204 10.04 7.29 5.90
N GLY A 205 10.32 7.81 7.10
CA GLY A 205 10.62 9.24 7.30
C GLY A 205 12.12 9.55 7.17
N PRO A 206 12.52 10.84 7.20
CA PRO A 206 13.93 11.23 7.04
C PRO A 206 14.88 10.58 8.05
N THR A 207 14.44 10.37 9.30
CA THR A 207 15.26 9.70 10.32
C THR A 207 15.50 8.22 10.01
N THR A 208 14.47 7.51 9.55
CA THR A 208 14.56 6.10 9.13
C THR A 208 15.35 5.98 7.83
N ALA A 209 15.08 6.85 6.85
CA ALA A 209 15.80 6.92 5.58
C ALA A 209 17.30 7.15 5.82
N SER A 210 17.67 8.09 6.69
CA SER A 210 19.07 8.36 7.05
C SER A 210 19.77 7.10 7.57
N LYS A 211 19.12 6.33 8.46
CA LYS A 211 19.69 5.08 9.00
C LYS A 211 19.88 4.01 7.93
N ILE A 212 18.93 3.88 6.99
CA ILE A 212 19.01 2.90 5.90
C ILE A 212 20.10 3.29 4.91
N LEU A 213 20.13 4.56 4.50
CA LEU A 213 21.12 5.08 3.54
C LEU A 213 22.54 5.09 4.08
N ALA A 214 22.71 5.15 5.41
CA ALA A 214 24.00 5.06 6.07
C ALA A 214 24.59 3.63 6.11
N LYS A 215 23.79 2.59 5.81
CA LYS A 215 24.30 1.22 5.72
C LYS A 215 25.16 1.06 4.46
N MET A 216 26.27 0.33 4.58
CA MET A 216 27.10 -0.06 3.44
C MET A 216 26.44 -1.25 2.73
N GLN A 217 25.53 -0.94 1.81
CA GLN A 217 24.87 -1.92 0.95
C GLN A 217 25.67 -2.07 -0.34
N ASP A 218 26.00 -3.30 -0.70
CA ASP A 218 26.81 -3.61 -1.88
C ASP A 218 25.95 -3.70 -3.15
N THR A 219 24.65 -4.00 -2.99
CA THR A 219 23.72 -4.18 -4.11
C THR A 219 22.45 -3.34 -3.96
N GLU A 220 21.82 -3.00 -5.11
CA GLU A 220 20.50 -2.35 -5.11
C GLU A 220 19.44 -3.25 -4.44
N LYS A 221 19.58 -4.57 -4.55
CA LYS A 221 18.68 -5.55 -3.92
C LYS A 221 18.71 -5.44 -2.39
N GLU A 222 19.88 -5.31 -1.77
CA GLU A 222 20.01 -5.08 -0.33
C GLU A 222 19.37 -3.77 0.10
N PHE A 223 19.56 -2.70 -0.69
CA PHE A 223 18.92 -1.41 -0.44
C PHE A 223 17.39 -1.50 -0.44
N LEU A 224 16.83 -2.12 -1.47
CA LEU A 224 15.39 -2.33 -1.58
C LEU A 224 14.87 -3.23 -0.45
N ASN A 225 15.64 -4.23 -0.05
CA ASN A 225 15.28 -5.11 1.05
C ASN A 225 15.21 -4.36 2.39
N ASP A 226 16.18 -3.49 2.68
CA ASP A 226 16.16 -2.66 3.89
C ASP A 226 14.98 -1.68 3.92
N LEU A 227 14.63 -1.11 2.76
CA LEU A 227 13.44 -0.26 2.64
C LEU A 227 12.15 -1.06 2.85
N PHE A 228 12.09 -2.27 2.31
CA PHE A 228 10.96 -3.17 2.48
C PHE A 228 10.76 -3.57 3.94
N GLU A 229 11.83 -3.94 4.65
CA GLU A 229 11.77 -4.23 6.10
C GLU A 229 11.33 -3.03 6.92
N ALA A 230 11.78 -1.82 6.55
CA ALA A 230 11.32 -0.60 7.20
C ALA A 230 9.83 -0.32 6.97
N LYS A 231 9.33 -0.56 5.75
CA LYS A 231 7.89 -0.49 5.43
C LYS A 231 7.10 -1.49 6.27
N LEU A 232 7.53 -2.75 6.33
CA LEU A 232 6.88 -3.80 7.12
C LEU A 232 6.83 -3.43 8.61
N LYS A 233 7.95 -2.97 9.18
CA LYS A 233 8.01 -2.50 10.56
C LYS A 233 7.04 -1.35 10.82
N TYR A 234 6.89 -0.42 9.89
CA TYR A 234 5.95 0.67 10.02
C TYR A 234 4.49 0.17 9.98
N VAL A 235 4.15 -0.68 9.01
CA VAL A 235 2.79 -1.23 8.86
C VAL A 235 2.38 -2.03 10.09
N THR A 236 3.26 -2.86 10.63
CA THR A 236 2.98 -3.67 11.83
C THR A 236 2.86 -2.82 13.09
N THR A 237 3.67 -1.77 13.23
CA THR A 237 3.68 -0.96 14.46
C THR A 237 2.66 0.18 14.45
N ARG A 238 2.31 0.75 13.28
CA ARG A 238 1.41 1.92 13.16
C ARG A 238 0.08 1.81 13.93
N PRO A 239 -0.64 0.66 13.94
CA PRO A 239 -1.87 0.52 14.71
C PRO A 239 -1.71 0.81 16.21
N TYR A 240 -0.51 0.60 16.77
CA TYR A 240 -0.23 0.78 18.19
C TYR A 240 0.15 2.21 18.58
N TRP A 241 0.33 3.13 17.62
CA TRP A 241 0.84 4.49 17.89
C TRP A 241 -0.27 5.47 18.28
N ASN A 242 -1.52 5.15 17.93
CA ASN A 242 -2.70 5.97 18.20
C ASN A 242 -3.62 5.38 19.28
N ALA A 243 -3.26 4.24 19.88
CA ALA A 243 -4.01 3.70 21.00
C ALA A 243 -3.53 4.37 22.31
N PRO A 244 -4.40 5.03 23.10
CA PRO A 244 -4.09 5.22 24.51
C PRO A 244 -3.83 3.83 25.08
N GLN A 245 -2.67 3.63 25.74
CA GLN A 245 -2.19 2.33 26.25
C GLN A 245 -3.35 1.44 26.74
N ALA A 246 -3.83 0.56 25.88
CA ALA A 246 -4.76 -0.47 26.29
C ALA A 246 -3.90 -1.52 27.00
N LYS A 247 -4.05 -1.57 28.34
CA LYS A 247 -3.48 -2.63 29.17
C LYS A 247 -3.71 -3.99 28.50
N PRO A 248 -2.72 -4.91 28.54
CA PRO A 248 -2.86 -6.21 27.92
C PRO A 248 -4.09 -6.91 28.49
N LYS A 249 -5.06 -7.24 27.63
CA LYS A 249 -6.06 -8.24 28.00
C LYS A 249 -5.40 -9.60 27.79
N LEU A 250 -5.05 -10.20 28.93
CA LEU A 250 -4.87 -11.63 29.09
C LEU A 250 -6.04 -12.36 28.44
N TYR A 251 -5.75 -13.21 27.45
CA TYR A 251 -6.32 -14.54 27.27
C TYR A 251 -5.23 -15.44 26.73
#